data_AF-A0A1E1X292-F1
#
_entry.id   AF-A0A1E1X292-F1
#
_cell.length_a   1.000
_cell.length_b   1.000
_cell.length_c   1.000
_cell.angle_alpha   90.00
_cell.angle_beta   90.00
_cell.angle_gamma   90.00
#
_symmetry.space_group_name_H-M   'P 1'
#
loop_
_entity.id
_entity.type
_entity.pdbx_description
1 polymer ?
#
loop_
_entity_poly.entity_id
_entity_poly.type
_entity_poly.pdbx_seq_one_letter_code
_entity_poly.pdbx_strand_id
1 'polypeptide(L)'
;IMRSRTLSVVSLLSTHGAAKFRLSKSQKLTLFCLCLVNFTSYISYSVIAPFYPQEAAYKGMREAVSGFVFSVYALTMMVFAPIFGKLVPILGAKLIFFTGILCAGGANILFGLLDMAEDTIIFTSMSFLVRILEAVGAAGFSTASYSIVLQVYPDHISTVFGIIETAVGVGMSIGPAIGGALYSVGGFGLPFYILGSCVLLTFPVCWFIMKDIQVQAKETRTESYFTLLRIPQVIIVSIILVVGSQSQGFVEPTLEPHMRQEFEVDTSIVGSFFLVMSAIFSLCSPLVGFICMKTEQRIPIMIIGLIIMAAAQMVMGPAPFLGIPSNLWATLATVAVLGASFAFAYVPTMESMIRAATSGGMKEDIGTYALVSGWWNAMYSLGEVIGPSAGGVLLDIIGFPWASTVVAGGSLLTAFIATLYWCCASRTEPESFWHDGQPSSCSSVEESDSVVSEPLGETTALLGKKKKDLHYNSL
;
A
#
# COMPACT_ATOMS: atom_id res chain seq x y z
N ILE A 1 43.92 -2.97 5.59
CA ILE A 1 42.74 -2.25 6.17
C ILE A 1 41.48 -2.34 5.28
N MET A 2 41.57 -2.39 3.94
CA MET A 2 40.38 -2.60 3.07
C MET A 2 39.85 -4.04 2.93
N ARG A 3 40.62 -5.07 3.32
CA ARG A 3 40.23 -6.49 3.14
C ARG A 3 39.48 -7.11 4.33
N SER A 4 39.40 -6.44 5.49
CA SER A 4 38.72 -6.97 6.68
C SER A 4 37.29 -6.45 6.86
N ARG A 5 36.84 -5.46 6.07
CA ARG A 5 35.45 -4.96 6.10
C ARG A 5 34.49 -5.78 5.23
N THR A 6 34.98 -6.44 4.18
CA THR A 6 34.14 -7.26 3.29
C THR A 6 33.72 -8.59 3.91
N LEU A 7 34.51 -9.12 4.85
CA LEU A 7 34.18 -10.35 5.58
C LEU A 7 33.10 -10.14 6.66
N SER A 8 32.92 -8.90 7.14
CA SER A 8 31.89 -8.56 8.12
C SER A 8 30.47 -8.59 7.52
N VAL A 9 30.30 -8.20 6.26
CA VAL A 9 28.99 -8.22 5.58
C VAL A 9 28.51 -9.65 5.32
N VAL A 10 29.42 -10.56 4.95
CA VAL A 10 29.09 -11.97 4.71
C VAL A 10 28.90 -12.73 6.03
N SER A 11 29.61 -12.37 7.10
CA SER A 11 29.41 -12.98 8.43
C SER A 11 28.16 -12.47 9.15
N LEU A 12 27.75 -11.21 8.94
CA LEU A 12 26.49 -10.65 9.49
C LEU A 12 25.24 -11.26 8.85
N LEU A 13 25.34 -11.74 7.61
CA LEU A 13 24.27 -12.48 6.94
C LEU A 13 24.09 -13.91 7.48
N SER A 14 25.01 -14.41 8.31
CA SER A 14 25.05 -15.81 8.75
C SER A 14 24.56 -16.05 10.19
N THR A 15 24.44 -15.02 11.03
CA THR A 15 24.24 -15.21 12.49
C THR A 15 23.02 -14.54 13.12
N HIS A 16 22.10 -13.94 12.34
CA HIS A 16 20.74 -13.75 12.82
C HIS A 16 19.87 -14.88 12.28
N GLY A 17 19.69 -15.90 13.11
CA GLY A 17 18.77 -17.00 12.83
C GLY A 17 17.44 -16.43 12.37
N ALA A 18 17.03 -16.79 11.16
CA ALA A 18 15.71 -16.45 10.64
C ALA A 18 14.68 -16.97 11.65
N ALA A 19 14.17 -16.07 12.49
CA ALA A 19 13.00 -16.34 13.31
C ALA A 19 11.95 -16.88 12.33
N LYS A 20 11.62 -18.17 12.44
CA LYS A 20 10.71 -18.82 11.50
C LYS A 20 9.42 -18.01 11.50
N PHE A 21 9.03 -17.47 10.35
CA PHE A 21 7.75 -16.82 10.11
C PHE A 21 6.63 -17.78 10.51
N ARG A 22 6.19 -17.68 11.77
CA ARG A 22 5.24 -18.60 12.41
C ARG A 22 4.05 -17.79 12.87
N LEU A 23 3.12 -17.61 11.95
CA LEU A 23 1.82 -17.00 12.24
C LEU A 23 0.95 -17.94 13.06
N SER A 24 0.23 -17.39 14.05
CA SER A 24 -0.81 -18.11 14.78
C SER A 24 -1.97 -18.51 13.85
N LYS A 25 -2.83 -19.43 14.29
CA LYS A 25 -4.00 -19.84 13.49
C LYS A 25 -4.93 -18.65 13.21
N SER A 26 -5.15 -17.78 14.19
CA SER A 26 -5.97 -16.56 14.06
C SER A 26 -5.33 -15.55 13.10
N GLN A 27 -4.02 -15.36 13.15
CA GLN A 27 -3.26 -14.55 12.19
C GLN A 27 -3.36 -15.11 10.77
N LYS A 28 -3.26 -16.43 10.55
CA LYS A 28 -3.41 -16.99 9.20
C LYS A 28 -4.81 -16.77 8.63
N LEU A 29 -5.83 -16.96 9.47
CA LEU A 29 -7.23 -16.77 9.12
C LEU A 29 -7.56 -15.30 8.80
N THR A 30 -6.99 -14.37 9.58
CA THR A 30 -7.09 -12.92 9.33
C THR A 30 -6.48 -12.56 7.99
N LEU A 31 -5.26 -13.03 7.72
CA LEU A 31 -4.58 -12.77 6.45
C LEU A 31 -5.38 -13.31 5.27
N PHE A 32 -5.93 -14.52 5.39
CA PHE A 32 -6.81 -15.09 4.38
C PHE A 32 -8.02 -14.18 4.08
N CYS A 33 -8.67 -13.64 5.12
CA CYS A 33 -9.78 -12.71 4.95
C CYS A 33 -9.36 -11.42 4.24
N LEU A 34 -8.24 -10.82 4.65
CA LEU A 34 -7.72 -9.61 4.02
C LEU A 34 -7.36 -9.86 2.55
N CYS A 35 -6.70 -10.97 2.23
CA CYS A 35 -6.39 -11.34 0.85
C CYS A 35 -7.65 -11.59 0.03
N LEU A 36 -8.65 -12.30 0.57
CA LEU A 36 -9.90 -12.60 -0.11
C LEU A 36 -10.67 -11.33 -0.47
N VAL A 37 -10.79 -10.39 0.47
CA VAL A 37 -11.48 -9.11 0.26
C VAL A 37 -10.75 -8.24 -0.76
N ASN A 38 -9.42 -8.09 -0.63
CA ASN A 38 -8.65 -7.30 -1.59
C ASN A 38 -8.68 -7.94 -2.98
N PHE A 39 -8.46 -9.26 -3.11
CA PHE A 39 -8.55 -9.97 -4.38
C PHE A 39 -9.89 -9.77 -5.09
N THR A 40 -11.00 -10.03 -4.40
CA THR A 40 -12.35 -9.91 -4.99
C THR A 40 -12.69 -8.46 -5.35
N SER A 41 -12.26 -7.49 -4.53
CA SER A 41 -12.50 -6.07 -4.79
C SER A 41 -11.67 -5.55 -5.96
N TYR A 42 -10.42 -5.98 -6.12
CA TYR A 42 -9.59 -5.55 -7.24
C TYR A 42 -9.95 -6.25 -8.56
N ILE A 43 -10.53 -7.46 -8.51
CA ILE A 43 -11.22 -8.04 -9.68
C ILE A 43 -12.39 -7.15 -10.09
N SER A 44 -13.21 -6.73 -9.11
CA SER A 44 -14.35 -5.84 -9.35
C SER A 44 -13.93 -4.48 -9.90
N TYR A 45 -12.82 -3.93 -9.40
CA TYR A 45 -12.27 -2.67 -9.87
C TYR A 45 -11.84 -2.74 -11.35
N SER A 46 -11.11 -3.79 -11.75
CA SER A 46 -10.56 -3.88 -13.12
C SER A 46 -11.54 -4.43 -14.16
N VAL A 47 -12.68 -4.99 -13.75
CA VAL A 47 -13.66 -5.62 -14.67
C VAL A 47 -14.27 -4.67 -15.69
N ILE A 48 -14.36 -3.37 -15.35
CA ILE A 48 -15.08 -2.37 -16.14
C ILE A 48 -14.34 -1.99 -17.43
N ALA A 49 -13.01 -2.07 -17.43
CA ALA A 49 -12.14 -1.62 -18.53
C ALA A 49 -12.46 -2.22 -19.92
N PRO A 50 -12.65 -3.54 -20.10
CA PRO A 50 -12.77 -4.15 -21.44
C PRO A 50 -14.05 -3.80 -22.22
N PHE A 51 -15.15 -3.41 -21.58
CA PHE A 51 -16.45 -3.26 -22.27
C PHE A 51 -17.21 -1.98 -21.96
N TYR A 52 -16.95 -1.30 -20.83
CA TYR A 52 -17.70 -0.09 -20.46
C TYR A 52 -17.55 1.07 -21.46
N PRO A 53 -16.36 1.38 -22.02
CA PRO A 53 -16.25 2.47 -22.99
C PRO A 53 -17.13 2.26 -24.23
N GLN A 54 -17.24 1.01 -24.70
CA GLN A 54 -18.09 0.66 -25.82
C GLN A 54 -19.58 0.85 -25.50
N GLU A 55 -20.01 0.41 -24.32
CA GLU A 55 -21.40 0.57 -23.86
C GLU A 55 -21.76 2.04 -23.63
N ALA A 56 -20.84 2.82 -23.05
CA ALA A 56 -21.00 4.25 -22.89
C ALA A 56 -21.14 4.96 -24.25
N ALA A 57 -20.32 4.60 -25.24
CA ALA A 57 -20.41 5.14 -26.59
C ALA A 57 -21.73 4.74 -27.29
N TYR A 58 -22.19 3.50 -27.10
CA TYR A 58 -23.49 3.05 -27.60
C TYR A 58 -24.65 3.87 -27.03
N LYS A 59 -24.57 4.25 -25.75
CA LYS A 59 -25.52 5.16 -25.09
C LYS A 59 -25.32 6.64 -25.45
N GLY A 60 -24.41 6.98 -26.38
CA GLY A 60 -24.17 8.35 -26.85
C GLY A 60 -23.22 9.18 -25.97
N MET A 61 -22.55 8.57 -24.99
CA MET A 61 -21.55 9.25 -24.16
C MET A 61 -20.29 9.52 -24.99
N ARG A 62 -19.75 10.74 -24.88
CA ARG A 62 -18.43 11.08 -25.44
C ARG A 62 -17.34 10.27 -24.75
N GLU A 63 -16.37 9.76 -25.51
CA GLU A 63 -15.24 8.97 -24.99
C GLU A 63 -14.50 9.66 -23.84
N ALA A 64 -14.25 10.97 -23.94
CA ALA A 64 -13.61 11.75 -22.88
C ALA A 64 -14.38 11.71 -21.54
N VAL A 65 -15.73 11.65 -21.60
CA VAL A 65 -16.57 11.57 -20.40
C VAL A 65 -16.47 10.17 -19.78
N SER A 66 -16.40 9.12 -20.61
CA SER A 66 -16.15 7.75 -20.13
C SER A 66 -14.81 7.67 -19.40
N GLY A 67 -13.75 8.28 -19.94
CA GLY A 67 -12.46 8.39 -19.25
C GLY A 67 -12.55 9.04 -17.86
N PHE A 68 -13.34 10.11 -17.71
CA PHE A 68 -13.56 10.73 -16.40
C PHE A 68 -14.30 9.83 -15.41
N VAL A 69 -15.13 8.88 -15.87
CA VAL A 69 -15.77 7.87 -15.00
C VAL A 69 -14.73 6.92 -14.40
N PHE A 70 -13.65 6.61 -15.11
CA PHE A 70 -12.52 5.87 -14.52
C PHE A 70 -11.75 6.75 -13.53
N SER A 71 -11.42 7.99 -13.91
CA SER A 71 -10.62 8.88 -13.06
C SER A 71 -11.31 9.29 -11.75
N VAL A 72 -12.65 9.42 -11.75
CA VAL A 72 -13.40 9.82 -10.55
C VAL A 72 -13.24 8.80 -9.41
N TYR A 73 -13.01 7.52 -9.73
CA TYR A 73 -12.78 6.48 -8.74
C TYR A 73 -11.48 6.77 -7.96
N ALA A 74 -10.37 6.96 -8.67
CA ALA A 74 -9.08 7.27 -8.06
C ALA A 74 -9.10 8.62 -7.33
N LEU A 75 -9.75 9.64 -7.90
CA LEU A 75 -9.94 10.93 -7.24
C LEU A 75 -10.72 10.81 -5.92
N THR A 76 -11.78 10.00 -5.90
CA THR A 76 -12.60 9.77 -4.71
C THR A 76 -11.79 9.01 -3.65
N MET A 77 -11.04 7.97 -4.04
CA MET A 77 -10.12 7.25 -3.15
C MET A 77 -9.10 8.20 -2.51
N MET A 78 -8.52 9.11 -3.31
CA MET A 78 -7.55 10.11 -2.83
C MET A 78 -8.13 11.01 -1.73
N VAL A 79 -9.41 11.41 -1.85
CA VAL A 79 -10.06 12.30 -0.89
C VAL A 79 -10.55 11.54 0.35
N PHE A 80 -11.15 10.36 0.18
CA PHE A 80 -11.81 9.64 1.27
C PHE A 80 -10.87 8.74 2.07
N ALA A 81 -9.76 8.26 1.51
CA ALA A 81 -8.83 7.42 2.27
C ALA A 81 -8.24 8.14 3.51
N PRO A 82 -7.83 9.42 3.45
CA PRO A 82 -7.42 10.16 4.65
C PRO A 82 -8.57 10.39 5.65
N ILE A 83 -9.81 10.52 5.16
CA ILE A 83 -10.98 10.66 6.03
C ILE A 83 -11.18 9.36 6.82
N PHE A 84 -11.15 8.21 6.14
CA PHE A 84 -11.23 6.92 6.81
C PHE A 84 -10.03 6.65 7.73
N GLY A 85 -8.83 7.13 7.39
CA GLY A 85 -7.66 7.06 8.27
C GLY A 85 -7.88 7.74 9.63
N LYS A 86 -8.65 8.83 9.68
CA LYS A 86 -9.07 9.47 10.94
C LYS A 86 -10.28 8.81 11.60
N LEU A 87 -11.14 8.15 10.84
CA LEU A 87 -12.34 7.49 11.36
C LEU A 87 -12.06 6.09 11.93
N VAL A 88 -11.05 5.37 11.43
CA VAL A 88 -10.68 4.02 11.90
C VAL A 88 -10.43 3.97 13.42
N PRO A 89 -9.70 4.91 14.04
CA PRO A 89 -9.51 4.90 15.49
C PRO A 89 -10.80 5.17 16.28
N ILE A 90 -11.76 5.90 15.70
CA ILE A 90 -13.00 6.33 16.36
C ILE A 90 -14.08 5.26 16.24
N LEU A 91 -14.32 4.78 15.01
CA LEU A 91 -15.39 3.83 14.68
C LEU A 91 -14.93 2.36 14.79
N GLY A 92 -13.62 2.14 14.82
CA GLY A 92 -12.99 0.82 14.80
C GLY A 92 -12.75 0.30 13.38
N ALA A 93 -11.57 -0.31 13.15
CA ALA A 93 -11.19 -0.82 11.83
C ALA A 93 -12.16 -1.89 11.32
N LYS A 94 -12.67 -2.76 12.19
CA LYS A 94 -13.59 -3.84 11.83
C LYS A 94 -14.91 -3.31 11.26
N LEU A 95 -15.49 -2.27 11.88
CA LEU A 95 -16.73 -1.66 11.39
C LEU A 95 -16.53 -1.07 10.00
N ILE A 96 -15.51 -0.23 9.84
CA ILE A 96 -15.20 0.43 8.56
C ILE A 96 -14.89 -0.59 7.46
N PHE A 97 -14.14 -1.65 7.79
CA PHE A 97 -13.84 -2.74 6.86
C PHE A 97 -15.11 -3.38 6.32
N PHE A 98 -16.03 -3.78 7.20
CA PHE A 98 -17.27 -4.43 6.80
C PHE A 98 -18.26 -3.51 6.10
N THR A 99 -18.44 -2.28 6.58
CA THR A 99 -19.30 -1.30 5.89
C THR A 99 -18.74 -0.94 4.52
N GLY A 100 -17.41 -0.88 4.39
CA GLY A 100 -16.74 -0.66 3.11
C GLY A 100 -17.01 -1.78 2.10
N ILE A 101 -16.92 -3.05 2.53
CA ILE A 101 -17.27 -4.22 1.70
C ILE A 101 -18.73 -4.16 1.22
N LEU A 102 -19.67 -3.88 2.12
CA LEU A 102 -21.08 -3.78 1.77
C LEU A 102 -21.36 -2.64 0.79
N CYS A 103 -20.72 -1.49 1.02
CA CYS A 103 -20.84 -0.33 0.14
C CYS A 103 -20.24 -0.59 -1.25
N ALA A 104 -19.01 -1.12 -1.32
CA ALA A 104 -18.33 -1.39 -2.59
C ALA A 104 -19.04 -2.50 -3.38
N GLY A 105 -19.37 -3.63 -2.75
CA GLY A 105 -20.08 -4.73 -3.41
C GLY A 105 -21.49 -4.33 -3.86
N GLY A 106 -22.23 -3.60 -3.02
CA GLY A 106 -23.56 -3.10 -3.36
C GLY A 106 -23.54 -2.06 -4.49
N ALA A 107 -22.57 -1.13 -4.45
CA ALA A 107 -22.37 -0.16 -5.52
C ALA A 107 -21.98 -0.86 -6.83
N ASN A 108 -21.14 -1.89 -6.79
CA ASN A 108 -20.79 -2.63 -7.99
C ASN A 108 -22.02 -3.33 -8.62
N ILE A 109 -22.89 -3.96 -7.83
CA ILE A 109 -24.16 -4.52 -8.33
C ILE A 109 -25.03 -3.42 -8.94
N LEU A 110 -25.13 -2.27 -8.27
CA LEU A 110 -25.87 -1.11 -8.76
C LEU A 110 -25.32 -0.59 -10.09
N PHE A 111 -24.00 -0.69 -10.29
CA PHE A 111 -23.35 -0.33 -11.55
C PHE A 111 -23.83 -1.22 -12.70
N GLY A 112 -24.09 -2.51 -12.45
CA GLY A 112 -24.68 -3.42 -13.44
C GLY A 112 -26.10 -3.07 -13.88
N LEU A 113 -26.86 -2.36 -13.02
CA LEU A 113 -28.22 -1.91 -13.32
C LEU A 113 -28.24 -0.69 -14.25
N LEU A 114 -27.09 -0.07 -14.54
CA LEU A 114 -27.02 1.12 -15.40
C LEU A 114 -27.49 0.86 -16.83
N ASP A 115 -27.43 -0.38 -17.31
CA ASP A 115 -27.95 -0.73 -18.64
C ASP A 115 -29.44 -0.39 -18.81
N MET A 116 -30.20 -0.40 -17.72
CA MET A 116 -31.61 -0.01 -17.70
C MET A 116 -31.85 1.49 -17.93
N ALA A 117 -30.81 2.32 -17.84
CA ALA A 117 -30.91 3.73 -18.18
C ALA A 117 -30.82 3.91 -19.70
N GLU A 118 -31.93 4.31 -20.32
CA GLU A 118 -32.00 4.57 -21.77
C GLU A 118 -31.45 5.96 -22.14
N ASP A 119 -31.60 6.94 -21.24
CA ASP A 119 -31.15 8.32 -21.47
C ASP A 119 -29.66 8.49 -21.16
N THR A 120 -28.92 9.12 -22.08
CA THR A 120 -27.48 9.35 -21.97
C THR A 120 -27.10 10.15 -20.73
N ILE A 121 -27.88 11.16 -20.35
CA ILE A 121 -27.59 12.02 -19.19
C ILE A 121 -27.81 11.23 -17.91
N ILE A 122 -28.86 10.42 -17.83
CA ILE A 122 -29.13 9.55 -16.68
C ILE A 122 -28.03 8.49 -16.54
N PHE A 123 -27.69 7.80 -17.64
CA PHE A 123 -26.62 6.80 -17.66
C PHE A 123 -25.27 7.40 -17.21
N THR A 124 -24.92 8.58 -17.74
CA THR A 124 -23.69 9.31 -17.38
C THR A 124 -23.69 9.69 -15.90
N SER A 125 -24.76 10.35 -15.43
CA SER A 125 -24.84 10.84 -14.05
C SER A 125 -24.78 9.70 -13.05
N MET A 126 -25.51 8.61 -13.32
CA MET A 126 -25.49 7.42 -12.47
C MET A 126 -24.14 6.69 -12.53
N SER A 127 -23.46 6.66 -13.67
CA SER A 127 -22.09 6.12 -13.77
C SER A 127 -21.14 6.81 -12.80
N PHE A 128 -21.16 8.15 -12.73
CA PHE A 128 -20.35 8.91 -11.79
C PHE A 128 -20.76 8.66 -10.33
N LEU A 129 -22.06 8.74 -10.02
CA LEU A 129 -22.55 8.60 -8.66
C LEU A 129 -22.24 7.22 -8.07
N VAL A 130 -22.46 6.16 -8.86
CA VAL A 130 -22.19 4.79 -8.42
C VAL A 130 -20.69 4.54 -8.30
N ARG A 131 -19.86 5.08 -9.20
CA ARG A 131 -18.38 4.98 -9.07
C ARG A 131 -17.84 5.71 -7.85
N ILE A 132 -18.38 6.88 -7.52
CA ILE A 132 -18.03 7.59 -6.28
C ILE A 132 -18.42 6.72 -5.07
N LEU A 133 -19.63 6.15 -5.06
CA LEU A 133 -20.08 5.30 -3.95
C LEU A 133 -19.20 4.05 -3.79
N GLU A 134 -18.85 3.40 -4.89
CA GLU A 134 -17.94 2.25 -4.91
C GLU A 134 -16.56 2.63 -4.37
N ALA A 135 -16.00 3.75 -4.84
CA ALA A 135 -14.71 4.27 -4.40
C ALA A 135 -14.70 4.67 -2.92
N VAL A 136 -15.79 5.22 -2.37
CA VAL A 136 -15.93 5.49 -0.93
C VAL A 136 -15.87 4.18 -0.14
N GLY A 137 -16.60 3.15 -0.58
CA GLY A 137 -16.55 1.81 0.02
C GLY A 137 -15.14 1.21 -0.04
N ALA A 138 -14.47 1.36 -1.19
CA ALA A 138 -13.11 0.90 -1.41
C ALA A 138 -12.08 1.61 -0.54
N ALA A 139 -12.20 2.93 -0.37
CA ALA A 139 -11.32 3.73 0.47
C ALA A 139 -11.45 3.29 1.93
N GLY A 140 -12.68 3.00 2.37
CA GLY A 140 -12.97 2.50 3.71
C GLY A 140 -12.35 1.14 3.96
N PHE A 141 -12.69 0.13 3.16
CA PHE A 141 -12.20 -1.23 3.44
C PHE A 141 -10.68 -1.34 3.25
N SER A 142 -10.07 -0.69 2.26
CA SER A 142 -8.63 -0.77 2.01
C SER A 142 -7.84 -0.12 3.17
N THR A 143 -8.24 1.08 3.59
CA THR A 143 -7.61 1.79 4.71
C THR A 143 -7.74 0.98 6.01
N ALA A 144 -8.91 0.39 6.27
CA ALA A 144 -9.12 -0.49 7.41
C ALA A 144 -8.32 -1.80 7.30
N SER A 145 -8.24 -2.40 6.11
CA SER A 145 -7.46 -3.61 5.82
C SER A 145 -6.00 -3.41 6.21
N TYR A 146 -5.36 -2.35 5.71
CA TYR A 146 -3.99 -2.04 6.04
C TYR A 146 -3.84 -1.72 7.53
N SER A 147 -4.76 -0.96 8.12
CA SER A 147 -4.75 -0.70 9.57
C SER A 147 -4.83 -1.98 10.41
N ILE A 148 -5.54 -3.02 9.96
CA ILE A 148 -5.60 -4.34 10.62
C ILE A 148 -4.26 -5.06 10.48
N VAL A 149 -3.61 -5.00 9.31
CA VAL A 149 -2.27 -5.58 9.11
C VAL A 149 -1.27 -5.02 10.12
N LEU A 150 -1.28 -3.70 10.30
CA LEU A 150 -0.34 -3.02 11.19
C LEU A 150 -0.51 -3.39 12.67
N GLN A 151 -1.73 -3.76 13.06
CA GLN A 151 -2.03 -4.18 14.43
C GLN A 151 -1.78 -5.66 14.67
N VAL A 152 -2.08 -6.51 13.68
CA VAL A 152 -2.04 -7.97 13.83
C VAL A 152 -0.65 -8.54 13.52
N TYR A 153 0.16 -7.82 12.71
CA TYR A 153 1.49 -8.26 12.27
C TYR A 153 2.55 -7.16 12.42
N PRO A 154 2.72 -6.55 13.60
CA PRO A 154 3.69 -5.45 13.80
C PRO A 154 5.12 -5.84 13.41
N ASP A 155 5.51 -7.10 13.63
CA ASP A 155 6.87 -7.60 13.32
C ASP A 155 7.07 -7.97 11.84
N HIS A 156 5.98 -8.07 11.06
CA HIS A 156 5.99 -8.68 9.73
C HIS A 156 5.19 -7.87 8.69
N ILE A 157 5.10 -6.56 8.88
CA ILE A 157 4.30 -5.64 8.06
C ILE A 157 4.60 -5.81 6.56
N SER A 158 5.86 -5.66 6.13
CA SER A 158 6.23 -5.73 4.70
C SER A 158 5.93 -7.07 4.03
N THR A 159 6.10 -8.20 4.74
CA THR A 159 5.81 -9.53 4.18
C THR A 159 4.31 -9.76 4.04
N VAL A 160 3.53 -9.40 5.07
CA VAL A 160 2.08 -9.55 5.04
C VAL A 160 1.46 -8.60 4.01
N PHE A 161 1.95 -7.36 3.96
CA PHE A 161 1.61 -6.40 2.93
C PHE A 161 1.94 -6.96 1.53
N GLY A 162 3.13 -7.52 1.33
CA GLY A 162 3.50 -8.14 0.05
C GLY A 162 2.59 -9.31 -0.36
N ILE A 163 2.12 -10.12 0.59
CA ILE A 163 1.14 -11.19 0.32
C ILE A 163 -0.23 -10.62 -0.07
N ILE A 164 -0.69 -9.54 0.57
CA ILE A 164 -1.94 -8.86 0.22
C ILE A 164 -1.83 -8.23 -1.17
N GLU A 165 -0.72 -7.54 -1.46
CA GLU A 165 -0.49 -6.92 -2.77
C GLU A 165 -0.33 -7.95 -3.90
N THR A 166 0.12 -9.16 -3.57
CA THR A 166 0.06 -10.29 -4.51
C THR A 166 -1.38 -10.63 -4.85
N ALA A 167 -2.27 -10.68 -3.86
CA ALA A 167 -3.69 -10.94 -4.09
C ALA A 167 -4.34 -9.80 -4.91
N VAL A 168 -3.95 -8.55 -4.65
CA VAL A 168 -4.35 -7.37 -5.45
C VAL A 168 -3.91 -7.51 -6.90
N GLY A 169 -2.62 -7.76 -7.15
CA GLY A 169 -2.08 -7.89 -8.51
C GLY A 169 -2.69 -9.04 -9.30
N VAL A 170 -2.90 -10.20 -8.67
CA VAL A 170 -3.60 -11.33 -9.31
C VAL A 170 -5.06 -10.97 -9.62
N GLY A 171 -5.74 -10.26 -8.72
CA GLY A 171 -7.10 -9.78 -8.94
C GLY A 171 -7.22 -8.83 -10.13
N MET A 172 -6.34 -7.82 -10.19
CA MET A 172 -6.28 -6.88 -11.32
C MET A 172 -6.00 -7.60 -12.64
N SER A 173 -5.12 -8.62 -12.64
CA SER A 173 -4.78 -9.41 -13.83
C SER A 173 -5.97 -10.19 -14.40
N ILE A 174 -6.74 -10.83 -13.51
CA ILE A 174 -7.80 -11.77 -13.88
C ILE A 174 -9.11 -11.02 -14.22
N GLY A 175 -9.31 -9.82 -13.65
CA GLY A 175 -10.57 -9.09 -13.75
C GLY A 175 -11.04 -8.82 -15.18
N PRO A 176 -10.23 -8.26 -16.10
CA PRO A 176 -10.66 -8.02 -17.48
C PRO A 176 -11.03 -9.31 -18.22
N ALA A 177 -10.31 -10.40 -18.01
CA ALA A 177 -10.57 -11.68 -18.65
C ALA A 177 -11.90 -12.30 -18.19
N ILE A 178 -12.16 -12.33 -16.88
CA ILE A 178 -13.44 -12.78 -16.33
C ILE A 178 -14.56 -11.84 -16.75
N GLY A 179 -14.33 -10.53 -16.73
CA GLY A 179 -15.29 -9.50 -17.11
C GLY A 179 -15.77 -9.63 -18.54
N GLY A 180 -14.84 -9.72 -19.49
CA GLY A 180 -15.16 -9.91 -20.91
C GLY A 180 -15.91 -11.23 -21.16
N ALA A 181 -15.51 -12.32 -20.50
CA ALA A 181 -16.19 -13.61 -20.61
C ALA A 181 -17.64 -13.52 -20.10
N LEU A 182 -17.87 -12.94 -18.92
CA LEU A 182 -19.21 -12.75 -18.36
C LEU A 182 -20.05 -11.81 -19.22
N TYR A 183 -19.45 -10.73 -19.74
CA TYR A 183 -20.12 -9.79 -20.64
C TYR A 183 -20.58 -10.46 -21.93
N SER A 184 -19.75 -11.33 -22.53
CA SER A 184 -20.09 -12.03 -23.77
C SER A 184 -21.29 -12.99 -23.65
N VAL A 185 -21.54 -13.51 -22.44
CA VAL A 185 -22.61 -14.48 -22.19
C VAL A 185 -23.89 -13.82 -21.71
N GLY A 186 -23.79 -12.76 -20.90
CA GLY A 186 -24.94 -12.15 -20.23
C GLY A 186 -25.05 -10.63 -20.33
N GLY A 187 -24.31 -10.00 -21.22
CA GLY A 187 -24.34 -8.56 -21.46
C GLY A 187 -23.76 -7.73 -20.32
N PHE A 188 -24.04 -6.42 -20.34
CA PHE A 188 -23.43 -5.42 -19.46
C PHE A 188 -23.59 -5.73 -17.96
N GLY A 189 -24.79 -6.12 -17.52
CA GLY A 189 -25.07 -6.30 -16.10
C GLY A 189 -24.38 -7.51 -15.45
N LEU A 190 -24.20 -8.61 -16.19
CA LEU A 190 -23.80 -9.90 -15.63
C LEU A 190 -22.43 -9.87 -14.90
N PRO A 191 -21.35 -9.27 -15.45
CA PRO A 191 -20.08 -9.13 -14.75
C PRO A 191 -20.23 -8.47 -13.38
N PHE A 192 -20.98 -7.38 -13.31
CA PHE A 192 -21.16 -6.58 -12.10
C PHE A 192 -22.02 -7.29 -11.05
N TYR A 193 -23.07 -7.99 -11.47
CA TYR A 193 -23.91 -8.76 -10.56
C TYR A 193 -23.12 -9.90 -9.90
N ILE A 194 -22.34 -10.65 -10.68
CA ILE A 194 -21.55 -11.78 -10.17
C ILE A 194 -20.43 -11.26 -9.26
N LEU A 195 -19.62 -10.32 -9.73
CA LEU A 195 -18.46 -9.86 -8.97
C LEU A 195 -18.86 -9.04 -7.75
N GLY A 196 -19.89 -8.19 -7.86
CA GLY A 196 -20.44 -7.47 -6.72
C GLY A 196 -21.03 -8.42 -5.68
N SER A 197 -21.71 -9.49 -6.11
CA SER A 197 -22.17 -10.55 -5.20
C SER A 197 -21.00 -11.29 -4.55
N CYS A 198 -19.93 -11.59 -5.29
CA CYS A 198 -18.72 -12.20 -4.74
C CYS A 198 -18.08 -11.31 -3.64
N VAL A 199 -17.97 -10.00 -3.88
CA VAL A 199 -17.50 -9.04 -2.87
C VAL A 199 -18.41 -9.05 -1.65
N LEU A 200 -19.74 -9.01 -1.82
CA LEU A 200 -20.68 -9.09 -0.70
C LEU A 200 -20.61 -10.41 0.06
N LEU A 201 -20.37 -11.54 -0.62
CA LEU A 201 -20.20 -12.85 0.01
C LEU A 201 -18.93 -12.96 0.86
N THR A 202 -17.94 -12.08 0.66
CA THR A 202 -16.79 -12.01 1.57
C THR A 202 -17.18 -11.49 2.96
N PHE A 203 -18.24 -10.68 3.09
CA PHE A 203 -18.73 -10.18 4.39
C PHE A 203 -19.06 -11.31 5.37
N PRO A 204 -19.98 -12.26 5.09
CA PRO A 204 -20.31 -13.30 6.04
C PRO A 204 -19.11 -14.21 6.33
N VAL A 205 -18.31 -14.55 5.31
CA VAL A 205 -17.09 -15.36 5.46
C VAL A 205 -16.12 -14.71 6.45
N CYS A 206 -15.78 -13.44 6.23
CA CYS A 206 -14.86 -12.71 7.08
C CYS A 206 -15.46 -12.41 8.46
N TRP A 207 -16.77 -12.18 8.56
CA TRP A 207 -17.47 -11.92 9.82
C TRP A 207 -17.37 -13.11 10.78
N PHE A 208 -17.54 -14.34 10.28
CA PHE A 208 -17.40 -15.54 11.11
C PHE A 208 -15.95 -15.83 11.48
N ILE A 209 -15.00 -15.55 10.57
CA ILE A 209 -13.58 -15.86 10.76
C ILE A 209 -12.87 -14.83 11.67
N MET A 210 -13.15 -13.53 11.51
CA MET A 210 -12.50 -12.44 12.25
C MET A 210 -13.18 -12.10 13.60
N LYS A 211 -13.88 -13.06 14.22
CA LYS A 211 -14.59 -12.84 15.50
C LYS A 211 -13.66 -12.43 16.65
N ASP A 212 -12.44 -12.95 16.67
CA ASP A 212 -11.52 -12.81 17.82
C ASP A 212 -10.62 -11.55 17.77
N ILE A 213 -10.70 -10.75 16.70
CA ILE A 213 -9.87 -9.55 16.57
C ILE A 213 -10.53 -8.40 17.34
N GLN A 214 -10.05 -8.16 18.55
CA GLN A 214 -10.37 -6.96 19.34
C GLN A 214 -9.52 -5.79 18.83
N VAL A 215 -9.90 -5.19 17.70
CA VAL A 215 -9.36 -3.88 17.31
C VAL A 215 -9.99 -2.85 18.25
N GLN A 216 -9.36 -2.59 19.39
CA GLN A 216 -9.89 -1.63 20.34
C GLN A 216 -9.78 -0.22 19.76
N ALA A 217 -10.92 0.44 19.56
CA ALA A 217 -10.97 1.88 19.46
C ALA A 217 -10.53 2.45 20.82
N LYS A 218 -9.22 2.67 21.01
CA LYS A 218 -8.75 3.46 22.14
C LYS A 218 -9.01 4.92 21.81
N GLU A 219 -9.48 5.69 22.79
CA GLU A 219 -9.47 7.16 22.72
C GLU A 219 -8.02 7.63 22.61
N THR A 220 -7.49 7.69 21.39
CA THR A 220 -6.25 8.40 21.11
C THR A 220 -6.58 9.66 20.35
N ARG A 221 -5.98 10.76 20.82
CA ARG A 221 -5.93 12.05 20.12
C ARG A 221 -5.71 11.77 18.64
N THR A 222 -6.56 12.33 17.78
CA THR A 222 -6.36 12.25 16.33
C THR A 222 -5.08 13.01 16.02
N GLU A 223 -3.96 12.30 15.94
CA GLU A 223 -2.72 12.86 15.43
C GLU A 223 -2.99 13.48 14.05
N SER A 224 -2.31 14.57 13.76
CA SER A 224 -2.63 15.35 12.56
C SER A 224 -1.82 14.88 11.37
N TYR A 225 -2.43 14.91 10.17
CA TYR A 225 -1.68 14.77 8.92
C TYR A 225 -0.55 15.80 8.80
N PHE A 226 -0.71 16.97 9.42
CA PHE A 226 0.36 17.98 9.50
C PHE A 226 1.58 17.49 10.28
N THR A 227 1.40 16.68 11.33
CA THR A 227 2.51 16.08 12.08
C THR A 227 3.25 15.10 11.18
N LEU A 228 2.51 14.24 10.46
CA LEU A 228 3.06 13.27 9.53
C LEU A 228 3.84 13.94 8.39
N LEU A 229 3.28 14.99 7.80
CA LEU A 229 3.89 15.77 6.72
C LEU A 229 5.11 16.59 7.18
N ARG A 230 5.29 16.81 8.48
CA ARG A 230 6.47 17.50 9.00
C ARG A 230 7.72 16.60 8.96
N ILE A 231 7.53 15.29 8.81
CA ILE A 231 8.62 14.30 8.82
C ILE A 231 9.19 14.18 7.40
N PRO A 232 10.46 14.56 7.16
CA PRO A 232 11.04 14.59 5.82
C PRO A 232 11.00 13.24 5.10
N GLN A 233 11.23 12.14 5.84
CA GLN A 233 11.16 10.79 5.27
C GLN A 233 9.78 10.47 4.69
N VAL A 234 8.70 10.92 5.33
CA VAL A 234 7.34 10.65 4.82
C VAL A 234 7.09 11.40 3.53
N ILE A 235 7.59 12.62 3.38
CA ILE A 235 7.51 13.39 2.13
C ILE A 235 8.25 12.63 1.01
N ILE A 236 9.49 12.21 1.26
CA ILE A 236 10.29 11.49 0.26
C ILE A 236 9.60 10.19 -0.17
N VAL A 237 9.12 9.39 0.78
CA VAL A 237 8.41 8.14 0.46
C VAL A 237 7.08 8.42 -0.25
N SER A 238 6.39 9.52 0.05
CA SER A 238 5.18 9.94 -0.67
C SER A 238 5.47 10.28 -2.13
N ILE A 239 6.57 10.99 -2.41
CA ILE A 239 6.99 11.31 -3.79
C ILE A 239 7.34 10.02 -4.55
N ILE A 240 8.08 9.10 -3.92
CA ILE A 240 8.40 7.78 -4.51
C ILE A 240 7.11 7.03 -4.87
N LEU A 241 6.14 7.01 -3.95
CA LEU A 241 4.86 6.32 -4.14
C LEU A 241 4.03 6.93 -5.29
N VAL A 242 3.93 8.26 -5.35
CA VAL A 242 3.24 8.97 -6.44
C VAL A 242 3.89 8.66 -7.78
N VAL A 243 5.22 8.70 -7.88
CA VAL A 243 5.95 8.47 -9.13
C VAL A 243 5.91 7.00 -9.57
N GLY A 244 5.96 6.07 -8.61
CA GLY A 244 5.76 4.65 -8.87
C GLY A 244 4.37 4.34 -9.44
N SER A 245 3.32 4.81 -8.76
CA SER A 245 1.92 4.60 -9.20
C SER A 245 1.59 5.35 -10.49
N GLN A 246 2.13 6.55 -10.68
CA GLN A 246 2.05 7.31 -11.94
C GLN A 246 2.71 6.57 -13.10
N SER A 247 3.83 5.89 -12.85
CA SER A 247 4.51 5.06 -13.85
C SER A 247 3.69 3.85 -14.25
N GLN A 248 2.99 3.20 -13.31
CA GLN A 248 2.05 2.14 -13.61
C GLN A 248 0.83 2.67 -14.39
N GLY A 249 0.17 3.72 -13.88
CA GLY A 249 -1.00 4.32 -14.52
C GLY A 249 -0.73 4.95 -15.88
N PHE A 250 0.52 5.31 -16.19
CA PHE A 250 0.93 5.73 -17.53
C PHE A 250 0.83 4.60 -18.55
N VAL A 251 1.19 3.37 -18.18
CA VAL A 251 1.24 2.23 -19.11
C VAL A 251 -0.16 1.83 -19.56
N GLU A 252 -1.15 1.88 -18.67
CA GLU A 252 -2.53 1.43 -18.93
C GLU A 252 -3.18 2.06 -20.18
N PRO A 253 -3.26 3.39 -20.34
CA PRO A 253 -3.89 4.00 -21.50
C PRO A 253 -2.94 4.23 -22.69
N THR A 254 -1.61 4.15 -22.49
CA THR A 254 -0.65 4.50 -23.55
C THR A 254 -0.06 3.31 -24.28
N LEU A 255 -0.01 2.13 -23.64
CA LEU A 255 0.59 0.93 -24.24
C LEU A 255 -0.26 0.38 -25.38
N GLU A 256 -1.59 0.37 -25.26
CA GLU A 256 -2.48 -0.13 -26.32
C GLU A 256 -2.35 0.67 -27.62
N PRO A 257 -2.46 2.02 -27.62
CA PRO A 257 -2.31 2.79 -28.84
C PRO A 257 -0.93 2.62 -29.49
N HIS A 258 0.14 2.56 -28.69
CA HIS A 258 1.49 2.34 -29.19
C HIS A 258 1.62 0.99 -29.87
N MET A 259 1.12 -0.08 -29.25
CA MET A 259 1.19 -1.42 -29.82
C MET A 259 0.37 -1.54 -31.11
N ARG A 260 -0.82 -0.93 -31.15
CA ARG A 260 -1.67 -0.93 -32.34
C ARG A 260 -1.05 -0.14 -33.50
N GLN A 261 -0.44 1.02 -33.23
CA GLN A 261 0.12 1.89 -34.26
C GLN A 261 1.47 1.42 -34.80
N GLU A 262 2.35 0.90 -33.94
CA GLU A 262 3.72 0.52 -34.34
C GLU A 262 3.85 -0.94 -34.77
N PHE A 263 3.04 -1.83 -34.18
CA PHE A 263 3.17 -3.27 -34.41
C PHE A 263 1.92 -3.91 -35.03
N GLU A 264 0.86 -3.12 -35.29
CA GLU A 264 -0.42 -3.58 -35.88
C GLU A 264 -1.03 -4.80 -35.16
N VAL A 265 -0.77 -4.93 -33.86
CA VAL A 265 -1.22 -6.08 -33.05
C VAL A 265 -2.64 -5.90 -32.52
N ASP A 266 -3.36 -7.01 -32.46
CA ASP A 266 -4.72 -7.07 -31.95
C ASP A 266 -4.79 -6.84 -30.42
N THR A 267 -5.93 -6.35 -29.95
CA THR A 267 -6.19 -6.00 -28.54
C THR A 267 -6.04 -7.18 -27.58
N SER A 268 -6.26 -8.40 -28.06
CA SER A 268 -6.05 -9.64 -27.30
C SER A 268 -4.59 -9.84 -26.87
N ILE A 269 -3.62 -9.44 -27.70
CA ILE A 269 -2.20 -9.54 -27.38
C ILE A 269 -1.81 -8.45 -26.38
N VAL A 270 -2.39 -7.25 -26.48
CA VAL A 270 -2.17 -6.17 -25.49
C VAL A 270 -2.63 -6.59 -24.09
N GLY A 271 -3.79 -7.25 -23.98
CA GLY A 271 -4.27 -7.79 -22.70
C GLY A 271 -3.28 -8.77 -22.04
N SER A 272 -2.54 -9.54 -22.84
CA SER A 272 -1.50 -10.45 -22.33
C SER A 272 -0.30 -9.70 -21.71
N PHE A 273 0.02 -8.49 -22.18
CA PHE A 273 1.12 -7.69 -21.62
C PHE A 273 0.77 -7.17 -20.23
N PHE A 274 -0.45 -6.68 -20.02
CA PHE A 274 -0.93 -6.26 -18.69
C PHE A 274 -1.00 -7.44 -17.71
N LEU A 275 -1.38 -8.62 -18.20
CA LEU A 275 -1.36 -9.84 -17.41
C LEU A 275 0.06 -10.20 -16.99
N VAL A 276 1.03 -10.11 -17.89
CA VAL A 276 2.46 -10.35 -17.59
C VAL A 276 2.97 -9.34 -16.57
N MET A 277 2.70 -8.04 -16.75
CA MET A 277 3.09 -6.99 -15.79
C MET A 277 2.61 -7.31 -14.38
N SER A 278 1.31 -7.59 -14.25
CA SER A 278 0.64 -7.81 -12.98
C SER A 278 1.03 -9.15 -12.35
N ALA A 279 1.29 -10.19 -13.16
CA ALA A 279 1.80 -11.48 -12.69
C ALA A 279 3.22 -11.37 -12.13
N ILE A 280 4.11 -10.62 -12.79
CA ILE A 280 5.48 -10.40 -12.30
C ILE A 280 5.47 -9.54 -11.03
N PHE A 281 4.66 -8.48 -10.96
CA PHE A 281 4.45 -7.73 -9.72
C PHE A 281 3.99 -8.64 -8.58
N SER A 282 2.99 -9.49 -8.84
CA SER A 282 2.46 -10.46 -7.88
C SER A 282 3.51 -11.45 -7.40
N LEU A 283 4.41 -11.91 -8.28
CA LEU A 283 5.49 -12.83 -7.91
C LEU A 283 6.60 -12.13 -7.12
N CYS A 284 6.94 -10.89 -7.49
CA CYS A 284 8.02 -10.13 -6.86
C CYS A 284 7.61 -9.52 -5.52
N SER A 285 6.33 -9.20 -5.31
CA SER A 285 5.85 -8.52 -4.10
C SER A 285 6.18 -9.25 -2.77
N PRO A 286 5.94 -10.58 -2.64
CA PRO A 286 6.33 -11.32 -1.43
C PRO A 286 7.84 -11.42 -1.26
N LEU A 287 8.58 -11.52 -2.38
CA LEU A 287 10.05 -11.57 -2.36
C LEU A 287 10.63 -10.26 -1.82
N VAL A 288 10.13 -9.11 -2.28
CA VAL A 288 10.52 -7.80 -1.77
C VAL A 288 10.13 -7.65 -0.30
N GLY A 289 8.92 -8.11 0.08
CA GLY A 289 8.49 -8.14 1.48
C GLY A 289 9.45 -8.93 2.39
N PHE A 290 9.91 -10.09 1.93
CA PHE A 290 10.90 -10.90 2.64
C PHE A 290 12.29 -10.23 2.70
N ILE A 291 12.74 -9.57 1.63
CA ILE A 291 13.99 -8.79 1.63
C ILE A 291 13.91 -7.66 2.66
N CYS A 292 12.78 -6.95 2.73
CA CYS A 292 12.56 -5.87 3.71
C CYS A 292 12.61 -6.35 5.17
N MET A 293 12.30 -7.62 5.45
CA MET A 293 12.49 -8.19 6.79
C MET A 293 13.96 -8.34 7.17
N LYS A 294 14.85 -8.54 6.20
CA LYS A 294 16.29 -8.78 6.42
C LYS A 294 17.12 -7.51 6.38
N THR A 295 16.55 -6.39 5.96
CA THR A 295 17.30 -5.15 5.72
C THR A 295 16.67 -4.02 6.53
N GLU A 296 17.48 -3.35 7.35
CA GLU A 296 17.01 -2.21 8.14
C GLU A 296 16.79 -0.96 7.28
N GLN A 297 17.60 -0.79 6.22
CA GLN A 297 17.52 0.33 5.29
C GLN A 297 16.63 0.01 4.07
N ARG A 298 15.46 0.64 4.00
CA ARG A 298 14.44 0.40 2.94
C ARG A 298 14.53 1.37 1.76
N ILE A 299 14.97 2.60 1.98
CA ILE A 299 15.12 3.63 0.94
C ILE A 299 16.00 3.16 -0.24
N PRO A 300 17.12 2.44 -0.02
CA PRO A 300 17.93 1.92 -1.13
C PRO A 300 17.17 0.95 -2.02
N ILE A 301 16.31 0.10 -1.44
CA ILE A 301 15.47 -0.85 -2.18
C ILE A 301 14.52 -0.08 -3.11
N MET A 302 13.91 1.00 -2.60
CA MET A 302 13.04 1.87 -3.38
C MET A 302 13.80 2.58 -4.52
N ILE A 303 15.00 3.09 -4.25
CA ILE A 303 15.87 3.73 -5.26
C ILE A 303 16.23 2.75 -6.37
N ILE A 304 16.62 1.52 -6.04
CA ILE A 304 16.91 0.47 -7.02
C ILE A 304 15.68 0.20 -7.89
N GLY A 305 14.50 0.08 -7.27
CA GLY A 305 13.23 -0.04 -7.98
C GLY A 305 13.01 1.09 -8.98
N LEU A 306 13.16 2.34 -8.56
CA LEU A 306 12.98 3.52 -9.43
C LEU A 306 13.99 3.58 -10.59
N ILE A 307 15.25 3.20 -10.37
CA ILE A 307 16.28 3.18 -11.42
C ILE A 307 15.94 2.11 -12.48
N ILE A 308 15.57 0.90 -12.03
CA ILE A 308 15.17 -0.18 -12.94
C ILE A 308 13.90 0.21 -13.70
N MET A 309 12.95 0.84 -13.02
CA MET A 309 11.69 1.32 -13.62
C MET A 309 11.96 2.36 -14.72
N ALA A 310 12.82 3.34 -14.45
CA ALA A 310 13.22 4.33 -15.44
C ALA A 310 13.93 3.69 -16.65
N ALA A 311 14.87 2.78 -16.41
CA ALA A 311 15.56 2.07 -17.50
C ALA A 311 14.57 1.27 -18.36
N ALA A 312 13.61 0.58 -17.73
CA ALA A 312 12.58 -0.16 -18.46
C ALA A 312 11.67 0.77 -19.28
N GLN A 313 11.26 1.93 -18.74
CA GLN A 313 10.47 2.92 -19.47
C GLN A 313 11.22 3.52 -20.67
N MET A 314 12.52 3.80 -20.54
CA MET A 314 13.35 4.31 -21.64
C MET A 314 13.52 3.29 -22.78
N VAL A 315 13.43 2.00 -22.49
CA VAL A 315 13.50 0.93 -23.49
C VAL A 315 12.12 0.59 -24.06
N MET A 316 11.05 0.68 -23.25
CA MET A 316 9.68 0.38 -23.65
C MET A 316 9.18 1.28 -24.78
N GLY A 317 9.39 2.59 -24.64
CA GLY A 317 9.29 3.55 -25.73
C GLY A 317 10.71 3.99 -26.07
N PRO A 318 11.42 3.30 -26.98
CA PRO A 318 12.86 3.45 -27.16
C PRO A 318 13.21 4.92 -27.27
N ALA A 319 13.95 5.43 -26.27
CA ALA A 319 14.22 6.85 -26.19
C ALA A 319 14.87 7.29 -27.52
N PRO A 320 14.40 8.37 -28.18
CA PRO A 320 14.80 8.68 -29.55
C PRO A 320 16.32 8.86 -29.76
N PHE A 321 17.05 9.19 -28.69
CA PHE A 321 18.50 9.31 -28.69
C PHE A 321 19.27 7.99 -28.51
N LEU A 322 18.61 6.89 -28.09
CA LEU A 322 19.23 5.57 -27.95
C LEU A 322 19.34 4.84 -29.30
N GLY A 323 18.55 5.22 -30.30
CA GLY A 323 18.58 4.61 -31.64
C GLY A 323 18.21 3.12 -31.67
N ILE A 324 17.55 2.61 -30.63
CA ILE A 324 17.11 1.22 -30.54
C ILE A 324 15.81 1.06 -31.34
N PRO A 325 15.70 0.10 -32.28
CA PRO A 325 14.47 -0.14 -33.02
C PRO A 325 13.38 -0.68 -32.09
N SER A 326 12.14 -0.24 -32.32
CA SER A 326 10.96 -0.75 -31.61
C SER A 326 10.78 -2.24 -31.92
N ASN A 327 10.65 -3.09 -30.90
CA ASN A 327 10.45 -4.52 -31.05
C ASN A 327 9.44 -5.02 -30.01
N LEU A 328 8.39 -5.69 -30.48
CA LEU A 328 7.32 -6.26 -29.66
C LEU A 328 7.82 -7.11 -28.48
N TRP A 329 8.83 -7.95 -28.71
CA TRP A 329 9.40 -8.82 -27.67
C TRP A 329 10.24 -8.04 -26.64
N ALA A 330 10.88 -6.95 -27.08
CA ALA A 330 11.56 -6.04 -26.19
C ALA A 330 10.54 -5.29 -25.32
N THR A 331 9.43 -4.83 -25.89
CA THR A 331 8.31 -4.23 -25.15
C THR A 331 7.77 -5.20 -24.09
N LEU A 332 7.54 -6.46 -24.44
CA LEU A 332 7.08 -7.48 -23.49
C LEU A 332 8.07 -7.66 -22.33
N ALA A 333 9.36 -7.76 -22.63
CA ALA A 333 10.40 -7.87 -21.61
C ALA A 333 10.44 -6.63 -20.70
N THR A 334 10.31 -5.43 -21.26
CA THR A 334 10.28 -4.19 -20.46
C THR A 334 9.05 -4.11 -19.56
N VAL A 335 7.88 -4.56 -20.02
CA VAL A 335 6.65 -4.59 -19.21
C VAL A 335 6.77 -5.58 -18.04
N ALA A 336 7.41 -6.73 -18.27
CA ALA A 336 7.74 -7.66 -17.18
C ALA A 336 8.69 -7.03 -16.15
N VAL A 337 9.74 -6.35 -16.62
CA VAL A 337 10.69 -5.61 -15.76
C VAL A 337 9.98 -4.48 -15.00
N LEU A 338 9.01 -3.79 -15.62
CA LEU A 338 8.22 -2.75 -14.96
C LEU A 338 7.45 -3.30 -13.78
N GLY A 339 6.73 -4.43 -13.94
CA GLY A 339 6.03 -5.08 -12.84
C GLY A 339 6.95 -5.43 -11.66
N ALA A 340 8.14 -5.97 -11.95
CA ALA A 340 9.15 -6.26 -10.92
C ALA A 340 9.65 -4.98 -10.25
N SER A 341 10.05 -3.98 -11.04
CA SER A 341 10.60 -2.71 -10.55
C SER A 341 9.62 -1.94 -9.68
N PHE A 342 8.33 -1.98 -10.03
CA PHE A 342 7.26 -1.40 -9.25
C PHE A 342 7.15 -2.08 -7.89
N ALA A 343 7.23 -3.40 -7.80
CA ALA A 343 7.24 -4.10 -6.51
C ALA A 343 8.38 -3.63 -5.58
N PHE A 344 9.59 -3.42 -6.12
CA PHE A 344 10.73 -2.89 -5.35
C PHE A 344 10.53 -1.44 -4.89
N ALA A 345 9.91 -0.59 -5.71
CA ALA A 345 9.63 0.80 -5.38
C ALA A 345 8.44 0.96 -4.42
N TYR A 346 7.44 0.07 -4.51
CA TYR A 346 6.13 0.20 -3.88
C TYR A 346 6.01 -0.52 -2.54
N VAL A 347 6.35 -1.81 -2.47
CA VAL A 347 6.14 -2.65 -1.26
C VAL A 347 6.80 -2.07 0.01
N PRO A 348 8.04 -1.52 -0.03
CA PRO A 348 8.69 -1.01 1.17
C PRO A 348 8.10 0.32 1.70
N THR A 349 7.24 1.00 0.92
CA THR A 349 6.79 2.37 1.22
C THR A 349 5.94 2.43 2.50
N MET A 350 4.97 1.54 2.67
CA MET A 350 4.08 1.51 3.82
C MET A 350 4.86 1.37 5.14
N GLU A 351 5.72 0.34 5.25
CA GLU A 351 6.54 0.14 6.45
C GLU A 351 7.52 1.30 6.68
N SER A 352 8.09 1.87 5.60
CA SER A 352 9.01 3.02 5.71
C SER A 352 8.32 4.28 6.23
N MET A 353 7.06 4.54 5.85
CA MET A 353 6.28 5.66 6.38
C MET A 353 5.94 5.45 7.85
N ILE A 354 5.60 4.22 8.25
CA ILE A 354 5.26 3.90 9.65
C ILE A 354 6.48 4.12 10.55
N ARG A 355 7.64 3.55 10.17
CA ARG A 355 8.87 3.73 10.93
C ARG A 355 9.30 5.18 11.03
N ALA A 356 9.10 5.95 9.95
CA ALA A 356 9.35 7.39 9.96
C ALA A 356 8.41 8.13 10.92
N ALA A 357 7.13 7.76 10.92
CA ALA A 357 6.13 8.34 11.83
C ALA A 357 6.49 8.06 13.29
N THR A 358 6.84 6.82 13.61
CA THR A 358 7.17 6.41 14.98
C THR A 358 8.50 7.01 15.45
N SER A 359 9.54 7.03 14.61
CA SER A 359 10.81 7.70 14.91
C SER A 359 10.66 9.22 15.01
N GLY A 360 9.70 9.81 14.29
CA GLY A 360 9.32 11.21 14.39
C GLY A 360 8.55 11.59 15.66
N GLY A 361 8.35 10.65 16.60
CA GLY A 361 7.71 10.88 17.88
C GLY A 361 6.21 10.60 17.93
N MET A 362 5.63 10.05 16.85
CA MET A 362 4.26 9.56 16.87
C MET A 362 4.20 8.24 17.64
N LYS A 363 3.12 8.00 18.39
CA LYS A 363 2.97 6.79 19.19
C LYS A 363 2.72 5.57 18.29
N GLU A 364 3.20 4.41 18.71
CA GLU A 364 2.86 3.13 18.07
C GLU A 364 1.45 2.70 18.47
N ASP A 365 0.47 3.37 17.87
CA ASP A 365 -0.95 3.17 18.14
C ASP A 365 -1.77 3.05 16.86
N ILE A 366 -3.03 2.66 17.05
CA ILE A 366 -3.99 2.46 15.96
C ILE A 366 -4.24 3.78 15.21
N GLY A 367 -4.20 4.90 15.93
CA GLY A 367 -4.28 6.25 15.36
C GLY A 367 -3.21 6.48 14.29
N THR A 368 -1.96 6.28 14.65
CA THR A 368 -0.81 6.47 13.74
C THR A 368 -0.87 5.52 12.56
N TYR A 369 -1.16 4.24 12.78
CA TYR A 369 -1.28 3.25 11.71
C TYR A 369 -2.40 3.55 10.72
N ALA A 370 -3.55 4.01 11.21
CA ALA A 370 -4.67 4.39 10.36
C ALA A 370 -4.40 5.68 9.58
N LEU A 371 -3.76 6.67 10.20
CA LEU A 371 -3.34 7.90 9.52
C LEU A 371 -2.35 7.60 8.39
N VAL A 372 -1.32 6.79 8.67
CA VAL A 372 -0.32 6.41 7.65
C VAL A 372 -0.98 5.62 6.53
N SER A 373 -1.85 4.65 6.83
CA SER A 373 -2.58 3.88 5.81
C SER A 373 -3.45 4.76 4.92
N GLY A 374 -4.21 5.69 5.51
CA GLY A 374 -5.07 6.61 4.77
C GLY A 374 -4.29 7.61 3.92
N TRP A 375 -3.15 8.11 4.43
CA TRP A 375 -2.24 8.98 3.66
C TRP A 375 -1.60 8.23 2.50
N TRP A 376 -1.12 7.02 2.75
CA TRP A 376 -0.50 6.17 1.76
C TRP A 376 -1.47 5.86 0.60
N ASN A 377 -2.71 5.47 0.91
CA ASN A 377 -3.74 5.24 -0.10
C ASN A 377 -3.99 6.51 -0.93
N ALA A 378 -4.03 7.68 -0.29
CA ALA A 378 -4.22 8.93 -1.00
C ALA A 378 -3.09 9.26 -1.97
N MET A 379 -1.84 9.04 -1.57
CA MET A 379 -0.67 9.28 -2.41
C MET A 379 -0.58 8.26 -3.56
N TYR A 380 -0.97 7.01 -3.34
CA TYR A 380 -1.09 6.01 -4.41
C TYR A 380 -2.15 6.45 -5.43
N SER A 381 -3.36 6.80 -4.98
CA SER A 381 -4.43 7.25 -5.87
C SER A 381 -4.09 8.55 -6.60
N LEU A 382 -3.32 9.46 -5.99
CA LEU A 382 -2.82 10.67 -6.65
C LEU A 382 -1.96 10.32 -7.87
N GLY A 383 -1.06 9.34 -7.75
CA GLY A 383 -0.26 8.89 -8.89
C GLY A 383 -1.11 8.19 -9.96
N GLU A 384 -2.09 7.37 -9.57
CA GLU A 384 -3.05 6.77 -10.52
C GLU A 384 -3.91 7.81 -11.25
N VAL A 385 -4.17 8.98 -10.69
CA VAL A 385 -4.84 10.08 -11.41
C VAL A 385 -3.89 10.76 -12.39
N ILE A 386 -2.65 11.03 -11.96
CA ILE A 386 -1.65 11.74 -12.78
C ILE A 386 -1.18 10.88 -13.97
N GLY A 387 -0.98 9.57 -13.78
CA GLY A 387 -0.44 8.65 -14.79
C GLY A 387 -1.21 8.67 -16.11
N PRO A 388 -2.50 8.29 -16.11
CA PRO A 388 -3.34 8.32 -17.30
C PRO A 388 -3.54 9.72 -17.87
N SER A 389 -3.78 10.71 -16.99
CA SER A 389 -4.08 12.08 -17.40
C SER A 389 -2.90 12.76 -18.10
N ALA A 390 -1.70 12.64 -17.53
CA ALA A 390 -0.48 13.17 -18.14
C ALA A 390 -0.02 12.30 -19.31
N GLY A 391 -0.18 10.97 -19.20
CA GLY A 391 0.23 10.01 -20.23
C GLY A 391 -0.48 10.21 -21.56
N GLY A 392 -1.81 10.37 -21.55
CA GLY A 392 -2.59 10.63 -22.76
C GLY A 392 -2.20 11.94 -23.44
N VAL A 393 -2.07 13.02 -22.67
CA VAL A 393 -1.66 14.34 -23.21
C VAL A 393 -0.24 14.30 -23.79
N LEU A 394 0.70 13.63 -23.12
CA LEU A 394 2.07 13.48 -23.64
C LEU A 394 2.10 12.62 -24.90
N LEU A 395 1.30 11.56 -24.96
CA LEU A 395 1.18 10.72 -26.15
C LEU A 395 0.75 11.54 -27.38
N ASP A 396 -0.26 12.40 -27.22
CA ASP A 396 -0.80 13.20 -28.33
C ASP A 396 0.18 14.27 -28.84
N ILE A 397 0.95 14.91 -27.94
CA ILE A 397 1.80 16.06 -28.30
C ILE A 397 3.18 15.60 -28.79
N ILE A 398 3.80 14.64 -28.09
CA ILE A 398 5.21 14.28 -28.31
C ILE A 398 5.40 12.81 -28.72
N GLY A 399 4.33 12.02 -28.79
CA GLY A 399 4.38 10.60 -29.15
C GLY A 399 4.88 9.70 -28.03
N PHE A 400 4.65 8.39 -28.18
CA PHE A 400 4.94 7.39 -27.14
C PHE A 400 6.42 7.35 -26.69
N PRO A 401 7.43 7.39 -27.60
CA PRO A 401 8.83 7.34 -27.17
C PRO A 401 9.25 8.50 -26.27
N TRP A 402 8.83 9.73 -26.61
CA TRP A 402 9.13 10.90 -25.78
C TRP A 402 8.30 10.92 -24.49
N ALA A 403 7.03 10.53 -24.56
CA ALA A 403 6.18 10.42 -23.37
C ALA A 403 6.78 9.46 -22.34
N SER A 404 7.18 8.26 -22.77
CA SER A 404 7.83 7.27 -21.92
C SER A 404 9.17 7.77 -21.36
N THR A 405 9.95 8.50 -22.18
CA THR A 405 11.22 9.11 -21.75
C THR A 405 11.01 10.19 -20.68
N VAL A 406 9.97 11.03 -20.80
CA VAL A 406 9.65 12.07 -19.80
C VAL A 406 9.28 11.43 -18.46
N VAL A 407 8.45 10.37 -18.48
CA VAL A 407 8.11 9.63 -17.26
C VAL A 407 9.33 8.97 -16.63
N ALA A 408 10.20 8.35 -17.44
CA ALA A 408 11.47 7.80 -16.97
C ALA A 408 12.37 8.88 -16.33
N GLY A 409 12.39 10.09 -16.89
CA GLY A 409 13.08 11.24 -16.32
C GLY A 409 12.56 11.62 -14.93
N GLY A 410 11.23 11.59 -14.73
CA GLY A 410 10.60 11.78 -13.41
C GLY A 410 11.01 10.71 -12.40
N SER A 411 11.06 9.45 -12.83
CA SER A 411 11.54 8.32 -12.03
C SER A 411 13.02 8.46 -11.63
N LEU A 412 13.90 8.87 -12.56
CA LEU A 412 15.32 9.14 -12.28
C LEU A 412 15.52 10.34 -11.36
N LEU A 413 14.78 11.43 -11.58
CA LEU A 413 14.84 12.62 -10.73
C LEU A 413 14.44 12.26 -9.29
N THR A 414 13.39 11.45 -9.15
CA THR A 414 12.94 10.98 -7.83
C THR A 414 13.96 10.06 -7.18
N ALA A 415 14.57 9.15 -7.95
CA ALA A 415 15.67 8.30 -7.46
C ALA A 415 16.87 9.16 -7.00
N PHE A 416 17.20 10.22 -7.74
CA PHE A 416 18.26 11.16 -7.37
C PHE A 416 17.94 11.91 -6.07
N ILE A 417 16.74 12.48 -5.95
CA ILE A 417 16.28 13.16 -4.72
C ILE A 417 16.30 12.19 -3.53
N ALA A 418 15.79 10.97 -3.70
CA ALA A 418 15.81 9.95 -2.66
C ALA A 418 17.24 9.54 -2.27
N THR A 419 18.17 9.48 -3.24
CA THR A 419 19.59 9.21 -2.99
C THR A 419 20.23 10.35 -2.20
N LEU A 420 19.99 11.60 -2.58
CA LEU A 420 20.47 12.77 -1.84
C LEU A 420 19.96 12.74 -0.40
N TYR A 421 18.66 12.49 -0.21
CA TYR A 421 18.07 12.34 1.11
C TYR A 421 18.75 11.22 1.90
N TRP A 422 18.92 10.04 1.32
CA TRP A 422 19.57 8.91 1.99
C TRP A 422 21.02 9.21 2.36
N CYS A 423 21.79 9.85 1.48
CA CYS A 423 23.17 10.29 1.76
C CYS A 423 23.25 11.36 2.85
N CYS A 424 22.27 12.27 2.94
CA CYS A 424 22.21 13.28 3.98
C CYS A 424 21.77 12.69 5.32
N ALA A 425 20.72 11.86 5.33
CA ALA A 425 20.18 11.22 6.53
C ALA A 425 21.18 10.26 7.18
N SER A 426 21.92 9.50 6.36
CA SER A 426 22.99 8.59 6.84
C SER A 426 24.19 9.33 7.44
N ARG A 427 24.36 10.63 7.16
CA ARG A 427 25.41 11.47 7.78
C ARG A 427 24.97 12.09 9.11
N THR A 428 23.68 12.19 9.36
CA THR A 428 23.12 12.72 10.63
C THR A 428 22.93 11.67 11.72
N GLU A 429 23.10 10.38 11.43
CA GLU A 429 23.15 9.29 12.43
C GLU A 429 24.59 8.75 12.70
N PRO A 430 25.60 9.57 13.07
CA PRO A 430 26.84 9.04 13.61
C PRO A 430 26.74 8.86 15.14
N GLU A 431 26.87 7.62 15.60
CA GLU A 431 27.41 7.25 16.93
C GLU A 431 26.65 7.61 18.22
N SER A 432 25.40 7.18 18.41
CA SER A 432 24.85 7.11 19.80
C SER A 432 23.93 5.94 20.13
N PHE A 433 23.75 4.95 19.26
CA PHE A 433 22.78 3.86 19.49
C PHE A 433 23.38 2.53 19.97
N TRP A 434 24.71 2.42 20.10
CA TRP A 434 25.40 1.14 20.31
C TRP A 434 25.82 0.83 21.76
N HIS A 435 25.42 1.62 22.75
CA HIS A 435 25.56 1.28 24.17
C HIS A 435 24.35 1.77 24.96
N ASP A 436 23.28 0.97 24.98
CA ASP A 436 22.39 0.81 26.15
C ASP A 436 21.56 -0.45 25.94
N GLY A 437 22.28 -1.56 25.94
CA GLY A 437 21.75 -2.92 25.93
C GLY A 437 22.48 -3.75 26.97
N GLN A 438 22.70 -3.21 28.18
CA GLN A 438 22.92 -4.07 29.34
C GLN A 438 21.57 -4.30 30.03
N PRO A 439 21.15 -5.56 30.23
CA PRO A 439 20.04 -5.84 31.10
C PRO A 439 20.45 -5.43 32.52
N SER A 440 19.61 -4.63 33.18
CA SER A 440 19.72 -4.40 34.62
C SER A 440 19.44 -5.71 35.36
N SER A 441 20.46 -6.57 35.46
CA SER A 441 20.49 -7.75 36.30
C SER A 441 21.34 -7.47 37.54
N CYS A 442 20.75 -7.72 38.71
CA CYS A 442 21.42 -8.03 39.98
C CYS A 442 22.41 -7.01 40.53
N SER A 443 21.94 -6.17 41.47
CA SER A 443 22.77 -5.73 42.59
C SER A 443 22.95 -6.90 43.57
N SER A 444 23.84 -7.83 43.23
CA SER A 444 24.40 -8.79 44.17
C SER A 444 25.52 -8.11 44.96
N VAL A 445 25.22 -7.86 46.24
CA VAL A 445 26.10 -8.02 47.41
C VAL A 445 27.59 -8.13 47.07
N GLU A 446 28.34 -7.06 47.34
CA GLU A 446 29.79 -7.15 47.54
C GLU A 446 30.04 -7.77 48.93
N GLU A 447 30.67 -8.94 48.93
CA GLU A 447 31.40 -9.48 50.08
C GLU A 447 32.64 -8.60 50.33
N SER A 448 32.68 -7.96 51.50
CA SER A 448 33.92 -7.51 52.12
C SER A 448 34.11 -8.29 53.41
N ASP A 449 35.07 -9.22 53.41
CA ASP A 449 35.61 -9.88 54.59
C ASP A 449 36.18 -8.85 55.58
N SER A 450 35.67 -8.82 56.81
CA SER A 450 36.52 -8.75 58.02
C SER A 450 35.70 -8.85 59.33
N VAL A 451 35.78 -10.00 59.99
CA VAL A 451 36.25 -10.16 61.38
C VAL A 451 35.53 -9.35 62.50
N VAL A 452 34.73 -10.10 63.28
CA VAL A 452 34.67 -10.15 64.77
C VAL A 452 33.74 -9.21 65.56
N SER A 453 32.89 -9.92 66.35
CA SER A 453 32.29 -9.63 67.67
C SER A 453 31.16 -8.59 67.83
N GLU A 454 29.99 -9.09 68.26
CA GLU A 454 29.07 -8.39 69.16
C GLU A 454 29.77 -7.98 70.47
N PRO A 455 29.27 -6.95 71.16
CA PRO A 455 28.45 -7.26 72.33
C PRO A 455 27.24 -6.34 72.59
N LEU A 456 26.36 -6.90 73.43
CA LEU A 456 25.25 -6.34 74.22
C LEU A 456 25.30 -4.83 74.56
N GLY A 457 24.10 -4.23 74.72
CA GLY A 457 23.88 -3.26 75.80
C GLY A 457 22.89 -2.12 75.53
N GLU A 458 21.76 -2.17 76.23
CA GLU A 458 21.16 -1.05 76.99
C GLU A 458 20.46 0.16 76.30
N THR A 459 19.14 0.21 76.54
CA THR A 459 18.34 1.35 77.04
C THR A 459 18.42 2.73 76.36
N THR A 460 17.30 3.21 75.79
CA THR A 460 16.52 4.31 76.41
C THR A 460 15.16 4.53 75.77
N ALA A 461 14.20 4.90 76.63
CA ALA A 461 12.80 5.17 76.39
C ALA A 461 12.53 6.65 76.02
N LEU A 462 11.23 6.97 75.88
CA LEU A 462 10.56 8.30 75.76
C LEU A 462 10.20 8.66 74.30
N LEU A 463 8.96 8.95 73.88
CA LEU A 463 7.73 9.37 74.54
C LEU A 463 6.53 9.04 73.64
N GLY A 464 5.43 8.58 74.23
CA GLY A 464 4.11 8.60 73.59
C GLY A 464 3.30 9.83 73.97
N LYS A 465 2.44 10.32 73.06
CA LYS A 465 0.98 10.46 73.25
C LYS A 465 0.31 11.35 72.19
N LYS A 466 -0.87 10.84 71.78
CA LYS A 466 -2.14 11.53 71.47
C LYS A 466 -2.40 12.09 70.06
N LYS A 467 -3.23 11.33 69.33
CA LYS A 467 -4.65 11.63 68.97
C LYS A 467 -4.94 12.99 68.29
N LYS A 468 -5.40 12.94 67.04
CA LYS A 468 -6.77 13.37 66.67
C LYS A 468 -7.14 12.97 65.24
N ASP A 469 -8.34 12.39 65.15
CA ASP A 469 -9.10 12.01 63.96
C ASP A 469 -9.47 13.20 63.08
N LEU A 470 -9.56 12.98 61.77
CA LEU A 470 -10.59 13.61 60.91
C LEU A 470 -10.78 12.81 59.61
N HIS A 471 -11.89 12.06 59.58
CA HIS A 471 -12.54 11.52 58.38
C HIS A 471 -13.14 12.66 57.54
N TYR A 472 -13.12 12.53 56.20
CA TYR A 472 -14.33 12.74 55.39
C TYR A 472 -14.23 11.95 54.07
N ASN A 473 -15.27 11.17 53.81
CA ASN A 473 -15.54 10.44 52.57
C ASN A 473 -16.77 11.07 51.88
N SER A 474 -16.90 10.76 50.59
CA SER A 474 -18.07 10.81 49.70
C SER A 474 -18.61 12.17 49.26
N LEU A 475 -18.50 12.43 47.96
CA LEU A 475 -19.63 12.31 47.01
C LEU A 475 -19.12 11.78 45.66
#